data_AF-A0A2V5KMP9-F1
#
_entry.id   AF-A0A2V5KMP9-F1
#
_cell.length_a   1.000
_cell.length_b   1.000
_cell.length_c   1.000
_cell.angle_alpha   90.00
_cell.angle_beta   90.00
_cell.angle_gamma   90.00
#
_symmetry.space_group_name_H-M   'P 1'
#
loop_
_entity.id
_entity.type
_entity.pdbx_description
1 polymer ?
#
loop_
_entity_poly.entity_id
_entity_poly.type
_entity_poly.pdbx_seq_one_letter_code
_entity_poly.pdbx_strand_id
1 'polypeptide(L)'
;MIGNRLVCSLTKISGPIACSRMRMHMSETLGSFDAPKKSFCFSRSLLSVAAVLVLSGVCAHAEPASTGQSDGEKLERQMAADIKAKNWTAVESRIAEGFQSVHPDGIRDRAAEIALLKNMNLGDFTLSDFKSTTIDDNIVVTFTMTVAETVDGKRLPAKPACRLSVWKKGVNGWEWICHANLTPIH
;
A
#
# COMPACT_ATOMS: atom_id res chain seq x y z
N MET A 1 44.19 34.46 -7.06
CA MET A 1 45.17 33.35 -6.95
C MET A 1 45.23 33.01 -5.47
N ILE A 2 44.73 31.89 -4.95
CA ILE A 2 44.99 30.48 -5.27
C ILE A 2 43.71 29.69 -4.93
N GLY A 3 43.27 28.81 -5.84
CA GLY A 3 42.16 27.89 -5.62
C GLY A 3 42.69 26.47 -5.40
N ASN A 4 42.27 25.82 -4.31
CA ASN A 4 42.51 24.40 -4.09
C ASN A 4 41.29 23.60 -4.55
N ARG A 5 41.39 22.98 -5.73
CA ARG A 5 40.50 21.88 -6.14
C ARG A 5 41.17 20.56 -5.75
N LEU A 6 40.56 19.83 -4.82
CA LEU A 6 40.87 18.42 -4.63
C LEU A 6 40.21 17.62 -5.77
N VAL A 7 41.05 16.96 -6.56
CA VAL A 7 40.68 15.99 -7.58
C VAL A 7 40.55 14.63 -6.89
N CYS A 8 39.34 14.06 -6.87
CA CYS A 8 39.10 12.70 -6.40
C CYS A 8 39.31 11.74 -7.56
N SER A 9 40.31 10.85 -7.44
CA SER A 9 40.70 9.87 -8.46
C SER A 9 39.82 8.61 -8.36
N LEU A 10 39.15 8.26 -9.45
CA LEU A 10 38.39 7.02 -9.63
C LEU A 10 39.36 5.88 -9.98
N THR A 11 39.60 4.97 -9.04
CA THR A 11 40.28 3.70 -9.34
C THR A 11 39.26 2.65 -9.75
N LYS A 12 39.26 2.32 -11.06
CA LYS A 12 38.55 1.18 -11.65
C LYS A 12 39.16 -0.12 -11.11
N ILE A 13 38.35 -1.01 -10.52
CA ILE A 13 38.70 -2.41 -10.30
C ILE A 13 37.86 -3.24 -11.27
N SER A 14 38.55 -3.90 -12.20
CA SER A 14 38.00 -4.86 -13.16
C SER A 14 38.46 -6.26 -12.76
N GLY A 15 37.55 -7.24 -12.78
CA GLY A 15 37.88 -8.64 -12.63
C GLY A 15 36.63 -9.54 -12.55
N PRO A 16 36.41 -10.48 -13.48
CA PRO A 16 35.34 -11.45 -13.42
C PRO A 16 35.78 -12.72 -12.68
N ILE A 17 34.92 -13.29 -11.83
CA ILE A 17 35.10 -14.63 -11.25
C ILE A 17 34.01 -15.54 -11.80
N ALA A 18 34.43 -16.51 -12.62
CA ALA A 18 33.63 -17.65 -13.04
C ALA A 18 34.22 -18.93 -12.42
N CYS A 19 33.40 -19.72 -11.73
CA CYS A 19 33.62 -21.12 -11.34
C CYS A 19 32.42 -21.55 -10.49
N SER A 20 31.85 -22.76 -10.53
CA SER A 20 32.05 -23.95 -11.34
C SER A 20 30.81 -24.82 -11.12
N ARG A 21 30.41 -25.57 -12.14
CA ARG A 21 29.28 -26.50 -12.13
C ARG A 21 29.75 -27.84 -11.57
N MET A 22 29.38 -28.16 -10.33
CA MET A 22 29.66 -29.48 -9.74
C MET A 22 28.53 -30.46 -10.08
N ARG A 23 28.81 -31.40 -10.99
CA ARG A 23 28.01 -32.59 -11.28
C ARG A 23 28.54 -33.70 -10.38
N MET A 24 27.74 -34.22 -9.45
CA MET A 24 28.04 -35.48 -8.75
C MET A 24 27.12 -36.59 -9.24
N HIS A 25 27.76 -37.61 -9.80
CA HIS A 25 27.23 -38.94 -10.07
C HIS A 25 27.67 -39.80 -8.88
N MET A 26 26.76 -40.58 -8.27
CA MET A 26 27.20 -41.77 -7.55
C MET A 26 26.14 -42.87 -7.57
N SER A 27 26.68 -44.08 -7.67
CA SER A 27 26.11 -45.34 -8.12
C SER A 27 25.40 -46.12 -7.01
N GLU A 28 24.58 -47.08 -7.47
CA GLU A 28 23.67 -48.01 -6.80
C GLU A 28 24.31 -49.02 -5.82
N THR A 29 23.47 -49.61 -4.96
CA THR A 29 23.30 -51.05 -4.56
C THR A 29 22.76 -51.13 -3.12
N LEU A 30 21.91 -52.06 -2.65
CA LEU A 30 21.01 -53.12 -3.15
C LEU A 30 20.18 -53.54 -1.91
N GLY A 31 18.90 -53.90 -2.07
CA GLY A 31 18.08 -54.43 -0.97
C GLY A 31 16.69 -54.84 -1.43
N SER A 32 16.59 -56.09 -1.91
CA SER A 32 15.42 -56.73 -2.50
C SER A 32 14.33 -57.07 -1.47
N PHE A 33 13.06 -56.95 -1.86
CA PHE A 33 11.97 -57.83 -1.41
C PHE A 33 10.96 -58.03 -2.57
N ASP A 34 10.87 -59.28 -3.04
CA ASP A 34 9.86 -59.91 -3.90
C ASP A 34 8.42 -59.74 -3.34
N ALA A 35 7.28 -59.82 -4.03
CA ALA A 35 6.79 -60.19 -5.38
C ALA A 35 5.26 -59.79 -5.39
N PRO A 36 4.35 -60.17 -6.34
CA PRO A 36 4.50 -60.81 -7.65
C PRO A 36 3.84 -60.04 -8.82
N LYS A 37 4.26 -60.46 -10.02
CA LYS A 37 3.79 -60.03 -11.33
C LYS A 37 2.39 -60.59 -11.65
N LYS A 38 1.52 -59.75 -12.22
CA LYS A 38 0.49 -60.21 -13.16
C LYS A 38 0.56 -59.38 -14.45
N SER A 39 0.87 -60.10 -15.51
CA SER A 39 0.85 -59.68 -16.91
C SER A 39 -0.59 -59.48 -17.37
N PHE A 40 -0.90 -58.39 -18.07
CA PHE A 40 -1.87 -58.45 -19.18
C PHE A 40 -1.74 -57.29 -20.18
N CYS A 41 -1.60 -57.72 -21.44
CA CYS A 41 -1.75 -57.08 -22.74
C CYS A 41 -2.11 -55.59 -22.90
N PHE A 42 -1.31 -54.95 -23.77
CA PHE A 42 -1.66 -53.84 -24.65
C PHE A 42 -3.03 -54.03 -25.34
N SER A 43 -3.88 -53.01 -25.29
CA SER A 43 -4.70 -52.62 -26.46
C SER A 43 -5.16 -51.17 -26.34
N ARG A 44 -4.96 -50.42 -27.42
CA ARG A 44 -5.32 -49.00 -27.58
C ARG A 44 -6.79 -48.93 -27.98
N SER A 45 -7.62 -48.16 -27.29
CA SER A 45 -8.60 -47.24 -27.92
C SER A 45 -9.60 -46.62 -26.95
N LEU A 46 -9.65 -45.28 -27.06
CA LEU A 46 -10.85 -44.43 -27.14
C LEU A 46 -11.67 -44.09 -25.87
N LEU A 47 -11.78 -42.76 -25.66
CA LEU A 47 -12.89 -41.99 -25.05
C LEU A 47 -13.15 -42.24 -23.54
N SER A 48 -13.14 -41.29 -22.62
CA SER A 48 -13.50 -39.86 -22.69
C SER A 48 -12.80 -39.08 -21.58
N VAL A 49 -12.29 -37.89 -21.93
CA VAL A 49 -11.77 -36.89 -20.99
C VAL A 49 -12.96 -36.13 -20.41
N ALA A 50 -13.17 -36.20 -19.09
CA ALA A 50 -14.05 -35.28 -18.38
C ALA A 50 -13.23 -34.59 -17.27
N ALA A 51 -12.36 -33.68 -17.70
CA ALA A 51 -11.74 -32.71 -16.80
C ALA A 51 -12.76 -31.61 -16.53
N VAL A 52 -13.35 -31.63 -15.33
CA VAL A 52 -14.23 -30.55 -14.85
C VAL A 52 -13.33 -29.34 -14.53
N LEU A 53 -13.21 -28.44 -15.51
CA LEU A 53 -12.64 -27.11 -15.34
C LEU A 53 -13.65 -26.25 -14.56
N VAL A 54 -13.47 -26.14 -13.24
CA VAL A 54 -14.11 -25.10 -12.44
C VAL A 54 -13.43 -23.78 -12.79
N LEU A 55 -13.96 -23.09 -13.81
CA LEU A 55 -13.67 -21.66 -14.05
C LEU A 55 -14.35 -20.88 -12.92
N SER A 56 -13.64 -20.69 -11.81
CA SER A 56 -13.94 -19.60 -10.88
C SER A 56 -13.65 -18.30 -11.61
N GLY A 57 -14.67 -17.74 -12.26
CA GLY A 57 -14.66 -16.37 -12.75
C GLY A 57 -14.46 -15.44 -11.57
N VAL A 58 -13.23 -14.97 -11.38
CA VAL A 58 -12.97 -13.75 -10.63
C VAL A 58 -13.62 -12.65 -11.45
N CYS A 59 -14.86 -12.31 -11.14
CA CYS A 59 -15.43 -11.04 -11.54
C CYS A 59 -14.51 -9.98 -10.93
N ALA A 60 -13.65 -9.39 -11.75
CA ALA A 60 -13.08 -8.09 -11.45
C ALA A 60 -14.29 -7.17 -11.19
N HIS A 61 -14.56 -6.88 -9.93
CA HIS A 61 -15.42 -5.77 -9.58
C HIS A 61 -14.68 -4.53 -10.06
N ALA A 62 -14.96 -4.14 -11.31
CA ALA A 62 -14.78 -2.76 -11.70
C ALA A 62 -15.72 -1.96 -10.80
N GLU A 63 -15.16 -1.36 -9.75
CA GLU A 63 -15.87 -0.29 -9.06
C GLU A 63 -16.26 0.73 -10.15
N PRO A 64 -17.54 1.13 -10.23
CA PRO A 64 -17.93 2.16 -11.16
C PRO A 64 -17.15 3.42 -10.78
N ALA A 65 -16.25 3.85 -11.68
CA ALA A 65 -15.58 5.13 -11.55
C ALA A 65 -16.67 6.20 -11.44
N SER A 66 -16.81 6.79 -10.26
CA SER A 66 -17.76 7.85 -10.02
C SER A 66 -17.45 8.98 -10.99
N THR A 67 -18.29 9.19 -11.99
CA THR A 67 -18.19 10.32 -12.91
C THR A 67 -18.58 11.59 -12.15
N GLY A 68 -17.61 12.17 -11.43
CA GLY A 68 -17.82 13.41 -10.67
C GLY A 68 -16.77 13.69 -9.58
N GLN A 69 -16.08 12.69 -9.04
CA GLN A 69 -15.11 12.91 -7.95
C GLN A 69 -13.71 13.26 -8.49
N SER A 70 -13.12 14.30 -7.90
CA SER A 70 -11.71 14.66 -8.14
C SER A 70 -10.76 13.60 -7.58
N ASP A 71 -9.52 13.54 -8.07
CA ASP A 71 -8.54 12.57 -7.56
C ASP A 71 -8.18 12.83 -6.10
N GLY A 72 -8.11 14.10 -5.67
CA GLY A 72 -7.92 14.45 -4.26
C GLY A 72 -9.06 13.94 -3.38
N GLU A 73 -10.31 14.06 -3.85
CA GLU A 73 -11.46 13.50 -3.13
C GLU A 73 -11.37 11.99 -2.98
N LYS A 74 -10.99 11.27 -4.05
CA LYS A 74 -10.83 9.80 -4.00
C LYS A 74 -9.75 9.41 -2.98
N LEU A 75 -8.63 10.12 -2.95
CA LEU A 75 -7.54 9.86 -2.01
C LEU A 75 -7.97 10.05 -0.56
N GLU A 76 -8.65 11.15 -0.24
CA GLU A 76 -9.17 11.41 1.11
C GLU A 76 -10.21 10.39 1.55
N ARG A 77 -11.14 10.04 0.66
CA ARG A 77 -12.17 9.03 0.94
C ARG A 77 -11.53 7.67 1.23
N GLN A 78 -10.54 7.27 0.41
CA GLN A 78 -9.83 6.02 0.62
C GLN A 78 -9.04 6.02 1.92
N MET A 79 -8.31 7.10 2.22
CA MET A 79 -7.54 7.23 3.47
C MET A 79 -8.44 7.14 4.70
N ALA A 80 -9.56 7.89 4.71
CA ALA A 80 -10.53 7.85 5.80
C ALA A 80 -11.19 6.46 5.95
N ALA A 81 -11.48 5.78 4.84
CA ALA A 81 -12.00 4.41 4.85
C ALA A 81 -10.98 3.41 5.42
N ASP A 82 -9.71 3.50 5.02
CA ASP A 82 -8.63 2.65 5.53
C ASP A 82 -8.37 2.89 7.03
N ILE A 83 -8.42 4.14 7.50
CA ILE A 83 -8.34 4.48 8.93
C ILE A 83 -9.51 3.86 9.70
N LYS A 84 -10.75 4.04 9.22
CA LYS A 84 -11.95 3.45 9.85
C LYS A 84 -11.89 1.92 9.89
N ALA A 85 -11.40 1.30 8.83
CA ALA A 85 -11.21 -0.15 8.74
C ALA A 85 -9.99 -0.66 9.53
N LYS A 86 -9.20 0.24 10.12
CA LYS A 86 -7.93 -0.06 10.82
C LYS A 86 -6.94 -0.83 9.93
N ASN A 87 -6.95 -0.53 8.63
CA ASN A 87 -6.03 -1.11 7.65
C ASN A 87 -4.65 -0.44 7.74
N TRP A 88 -3.94 -0.67 8.86
CA TRP A 88 -2.72 0.06 9.18
C TRP A 88 -1.60 -0.16 8.17
N THR A 89 -1.55 -1.31 7.51
CA THR A 89 -0.61 -1.54 6.41
C THR A 89 -0.85 -0.57 5.27
N ALA A 90 -2.11 -0.39 4.83
CA ALA A 90 -2.44 0.57 3.78
C ALA A 90 -2.22 2.03 4.23
N VAL A 91 -2.71 2.39 5.43
CA VAL A 91 -2.55 3.72 6.00
C VAL A 91 -1.06 4.10 6.06
N GLU A 92 -0.24 3.30 6.76
CA GLU A 92 1.18 3.63 6.94
C GLU A 92 1.96 3.67 5.63
N SER A 93 1.63 2.81 4.66
CA SER A 93 2.27 2.81 3.34
C SER A 93 2.02 4.09 2.54
N ARG A 94 0.94 4.81 2.85
CA ARG A 94 0.56 6.07 2.20
C ARG A 94 1.10 7.29 2.92
N ILE A 95 1.56 7.20 4.17
CA ILE A 95 2.11 8.37 4.87
C ILE A 95 3.60 8.50 4.54
N ALA A 96 3.96 9.55 3.83
CA ALA A 96 5.34 9.80 3.41
C ALA A 96 6.29 9.93 4.62
N GLU A 97 7.56 9.54 4.46
CA GLU A 97 8.58 9.60 5.52
C GLU A 97 8.69 11.01 6.14
N GLY A 98 8.64 12.06 5.31
CA GLY A 98 8.70 13.47 5.73
C GLY A 98 7.35 14.10 6.11
N PHE A 99 6.31 13.31 6.40
CA PHE A 99 4.98 13.83 6.71
C PHE A 99 4.97 14.74 7.94
N GLN A 100 4.15 15.80 7.88
CA GLN A 100 3.83 16.66 9.02
C GLN A 100 2.34 17.00 9.07
N SER A 101 1.79 17.14 10.27
CA SER A 101 0.42 17.63 10.45
C SER A 101 0.31 18.73 11.50
N VAL A 102 -0.79 19.49 11.41
CA VAL A 102 -1.20 20.47 12.41
C VAL A 102 -2.64 20.20 12.82
N HIS A 103 -2.85 20.05 14.11
CA HIS A 103 -4.15 19.83 14.73
C HIS A 103 -4.39 20.91 15.79
N PRO A 104 -5.60 21.05 16.35
CA PRO A 104 -5.88 22.06 17.37
C PRO A 104 -5.01 21.93 18.62
N ASP A 105 -4.47 20.74 18.87
CA ASP A 105 -3.60 20.43 20.01
C ASP A 105 -2.10 20.50 19.68
N GLY A 106 -1.71 20.79 18.43
CA GLY A 106 -0.32 21.06 18.06
C GLY A 106 0.15 20.40 16.77
N ILE A 107 1.47 20.43 16.59
CA ILE A 107 2.18 19.92 15.42
C ILE A 107 2.58 18.47 15.66
N ARG A 108 2.51 17.63 14.61
CA ARG A 108 2.98 16.23 14.64
C ARG A 108 3.87 15.92 13.45
N ASP A 109 4.79 14.98 13.65
CA ASP A 109 5.49 14.28 12.57
C ASP A 109 4.73 13.00 12.17
N ARG A 110 5.27 12.27 11.18
CA ARG A 110 4.74 10.98 10.73
C ARG A 110 4.46 10.00 11.87
N ALA A 111 5.39 9.82 12.80
CA ALA A 111 5.27 8.80 13.84
C ALA A 111 4.17 9.16 14.83
N ALA A 112 4.12 10.43 15.25
CA ALA A 112 3.10 10.95 16.13
C ALA A 112 1.70 10.93 15.48
N GLU A 113 1.60 11.20 14.18
CA GLU A 113 0.33 11.09 13.43
C GLU A 113 -0.16 9.64 13.38
N ILE A 114 0.72 8.69 13.01
CA ILE A 114 0.35 7.26 12.98
C ILE A 114 -0.12 6.79 14.36
N ALA A 115 0.56 7.22 15.44
CA ALA A 115 0.16 6.91 16.81
C ALA A 115 -1.23 7.48 17.15
N LEU A 116 -1.50 8.74 16.77
CA LEU A 116 -2.82 9.35 16.92
C LEU A 116 -3.90 8.55 16.18
N LEU A 117 -3.68 8.25 14.90
CA LEU A 117 -4.65 7.54 14.07
C LEU A 117 -4.98 6.16 14.63
N LYS A 118 -3.99 5.44 15.17
CA LYS A 118 -4.18 4.11 15.80
C LYS A 118 -4.96 4.16 17.12
N ASN A 119 -4.79 5.23 17.90
CA ASN A 119 -5.43 5.41 19.20
C ASN A 119 -6.81 6.08 19.09
N MET A 120 -7.12 6.68 17.94
CA MET A 120 -8.43 7.24 17.64
C MET A 120 -9.39 6.15 17.16
N ASN A 121 -10.63 6.19 17.66
CA ASN A 121 -11.72 5.44 17.05
C ASN A 121 -12.50 6.35 16.11
N LEU A 122 -12.29 6.18 14.80
CA LEU A 122 -13.02 6.89 13.76
C LEU A 122 -14.38 6.25 13.55
N GLY A 123 -15.44 6.90 14.02
CA GLY A 123 -16.82 6.43 13.83
C GLY A 123 -17.34 6.69 12.42
N ASP A 124 -18.66 6.84 12.30
CA ASP A 124 -19.25 7.30 11.05
C ASP A 124 -18.82 8.73 10.75
N PHE A 125 -18.54 8.97 9.47
CA PHE A 125 -18.06 10.25 8.98
C PHE A 125 -18.74 10.59 7.65
N THR A 126 -18.83 11.90 7.41
CA THR A 126 -19.23 12.48 6.13
C THR A 126 -18.13 13.42 5.67
N LEU A 127 -17.72 13.29 4.40
CA LEU A 127 -16.81 14.22 3.74
C LEU A 127 -17.56 14.99 2.66
N SER A 128 -17.47 16.32 2.69
CA SER A 128 -18.14 17.25 1.78
C SER A 128 -17.24 18.41 1.36
N ASP A 129 -17.76 19.26 0.47
CA ASP A 129 -17.15 20.56 0.12
C ASP A 129 -15.71 20.47 -0.40
N PHE A 130 -15.43 19.42 -1.16
CA PHE A 130 -14.10 19.20 -1.72
C PHE A 130 -13.72 20.30 -2.70
N LYS A 131 -12.51 20.82 -2.52
CA LYS A 131 -11.75 21.55 -3.54
C LYS A 131 -10.42 20.84 -3.72
N SER A 132 -10.19 20.32 -4.92
CA SER A 132 -8.96 19.62 -5.29
C SER A 132 -8.26 20.39 -6.39
N THR A 133 -6.94 20.55 -6.28
CA THR A 133 -6.11 21.21 -7.30
C THR A 133 -4.85 20.40 -7.50
N THR A 134 -4.59 20.01 -8.74
CA THR A 134 -3.35 19.31 -9.12
C THR A 134 -2.30 20.33 -9.55
N ILE A 135 -1.12 20.25 -8.97
CA ILE A 135 0.04 21.11 -9.25
C ILE A 135 1.25 20.18 -9.42
N ASP A 136 1.66 19.98 -10.67
CA ASP A 136 2.67 18.98 -11.05
C ASP A 136 2.36 17.60 -10.44
N ASP A 137 3.30 17.06 -9.67
CA ASP A 137 3.16 15.78 -8.96
C ASP A 137 2.43 15.90 -7.63
N ASN A 138 1.76 17.00 -7.34
CA ASN A 138 1.04 17.21 -6.09
C ASN A 138 -0.46 17.41 -6.32
N ILE A 139 -1.26 16.96 -5.36
CA ILE A 139 -2.67 17.30 -5.23
C ILE A 139 -2.86 18.00 -3.89
N VAL A 140 -3.33 19.24 -3.93
CA VAL A 140 -3.79 19.98 -2.76
C VAL A 140 -5.30 19.79 -2.66
N VAL A 141 -5.78 19.30 -1.53
CA VAL A 141 -7.20 19.07 -1.30
C VAL A 141 -7.64 19.69 0.02
N THR A 142 -8.71 20.47 -0.04
CA THR A 142 -9.44 20.94 1.14
C THR A 142 -10.83 20.36 1.14
N PHE A 143 -11.36 20.05 2.32
CA PHE A 143 -12.68 19.44 2.47
C PHE A 143 -13.23 19.68 3.88
N THR A 144 -14.52 19.47 4.04
CA THR A 144 -15.18 19.44 5.35
C THR A 144 -15.33 18.01 5.80
N MET A 145 -14.91 17.70 7.03
CA MET A 145 -15.13 16.41 7.67
C MET A 145 -16.05 16.59 8.88
N THR A 146 -17.18 15.88 8.87
CA THR A 146 -18.03 15.71 10.05
C THR A 146 -17.88 14.30 10.54
N VAL A 147 -17.44 14.10 11.78
CA VAL A 147 -17.10 12.76 12.25
C VAL A 147 -17.39 12.52 13.71
N ALA A 148 -17.84 11.31 13.96
CA ALA A 148 -17.97 10.76 15.28
C ALA A 148 -16.63 10.21 15.83
N GLU A 149 -15.73 11.04 16.35
CA GLU A 149 -14.46 10.58 16.94
C GLU A 149 -14.58 10.24 18.43
N THR A 150 -13.84 9.22 18.86
CA THR A 150 -13.51 8.97 20.27
C THR A 150 -12.01 8.90 20.41
N VAL A 151 -11.44 9.76 21.26
CA VAL A 151 -10.01 9.80 21.57
C VAL A 151 -9.87 9.60 23.08
N ASP A 152 -9.05 8.65 23.50
CA ASP A 152 -8.84 8.30 24.92
C ASP A 152 -10.15 8.06 25.70
N GLY A 153 -11.12 7.40 25.06
CA GLY A 153 -12.43 7.12 25.65
C GLY A 153 -13.40 8.31 25.72
N LYS A 154 -12.96 9.52 25.33
CA LYS A 154 -13.80 10.72 25.27
C LYS A 154 -14.39 10.91 23.88
N ARG A 155 -15.72 10.86 23.79
CA ARG A 155 -16.45 11.16 22.56
C ARG A 155 -16.39 12.65 22.26
N LEU A 156 -15.90 13.02 21.08
CA LEU A 156 -15.87 14.40 20.62
C LEU A 156 -17.18 14.77 19.90
N PRO A 157 -17.68 16.02 20.00
CA PRO A 157 -18.85 16.44 19.23
C PRO A 157 -18.61 16.25 17.73
N ALA A 158 -19.59 15.71 17.00
CA ALA A 158 -19.54 15.58 15.55
C ALA A 158 -19.81 16.94 14.87
N LYS A 159 -18.96 17.92 15.15
CA LYS A 159 -19.00 19.23 14.49
C LYS A 159 -18.20 19.15 13.18
N PRO A 160 -18.69 19.76 12.10
CA PRO A 160 -17.90 19.90 10.88
C PRO A 160 -16.60 20.64 11.17
N ALA A 161 -15.49 20.11 10.67
CA ALA A 161 -14.16 20.73 10.74
C ALA A 161 -13.54 20.77 9.35
N CYS A 162 -12.92 21.89 9.01
CA CYS A 162 -12.21 22.04 7.75
C CYS A 162 -10.89 21.28 7.82
N ARG A 163 -10.58 20.56 6.75
CA ARG A 163 -9.35 19.80 6.59
C ARG A 163 -8.61 20.26 5.35
N LEU A 164 -7.29 20.15 5.40
CA LEU A 164 -6.42 20.32 4.25
C LEU A 164 -5.45 19.15 4.22
N SER A 165 -5.20 18.61 3.04
CA SER A 165 -4.14 17.65 2.81
C SER A 165 -3.38 18.00 1.55
N VAL A 166 -2.12 17.55 1.51
CA VAL A 166 -1.37 17.47 0.26
C VAL A 166 -0.94 16.04 0.03
N TRP A 167 -1.15 15.58 -1.20
CA TRP A 167 -0.72 14.29 -1.69
C TRP A 167 0.36 14.51 -2.74
N LYS A 168 1.43 13.74 -2.69
CA LYS A 168 2.49 13.73 -3.70
C LYS A 168 2.50 12.41 -4.45
N LYS A 169 2.69 12.46 -5.75
CA LYS A 169 2.89 11.28 -6.59
C LYS A 169 4.31 10.76 -6.36
N GLY A 170 4.41 9.65 -5.64
CA GLY A 170 5.63 8.89 -5.45
C GLY A 170 5.77 7.77 -6.47
N VAL A 171 6.88 7.03 -6.39
CA VAL A 171 7.16 5.89 -7.27
C VAL A 171 6.18 4.73 -7.08
N ASN A 172 5.61 4.61 -5.87
CA ASN A 172 4.70 3.52 -5.48
C ASN A 172 3.23 3.97 -5.41
N GLY A 173 2.91 5.16 -5.90
CA GLY A 173 1.57 5.74 -5.84
C GLY A 173 1.53 7.07 -5.09
N TRP A 174 0.33 7.51 -4.72
CA TRP A 174 0.12 8.77 -4.00
C TRP A 174 0.44 8.63 -2.52
N GLU A 175 1.26 9.53 -2.01
CA GLU A 175 1.69 9.60 -0.62
C GLU A 175 1.12 10.88 0.03
N TRP A 176 0.54 10.75 1.21
CA TRP A 176 0.12 11.84 2.07
C TRP A 176 1.37 12.49 2.65
N ILE A 177 1.60 13.76 2.33
CA ILE A 177 2.80 14.50 2.77
C ILE A 177 2.50 15.55 3.83
N CYS A 178 1.27 16.03 3.93
CA CYS A 178 0.83 16.83 5.07
C CYS A 178 -0.68 16.82 5.27
N HIS A 179 -1.10 17.14 6.50
CA HIS A 179 -2.51 17.30 6.88
C HIS A 179 -2.72 18.45 7.86
N ALA A 180 -3.88 19.08 7.80
CA ALA A 180 -4.34 20.00 8.82
C ALA A 180 -5.76 19.65 9.26
N ASN A 181 -5.95 19.53 10.58
CA ASN A 181 -7.24 19.49 11.23
C ASN A 181 -7.55 20.87 11.81
N LEU A 182 -8.44 21.63 11.16
CA LEU A 182 -8.79 22.97 11.58
C LEU A 182 -10.18 22.97 12.20
N THR A 183 -10.22 23.08 13.53
CA THR A 183 -11.46 23.34 14.25
C THR A 183 -11.73 24.85 14.25
N PRO A 184 -12.95 25.31 13.90
CA PRO A 184 -13.29 26.72 13.96
C PRO A 184 -13.09 27.30 15.38
N ILE A 185 -12.51 28.48 15.47
CA ILE A 185 -12.49 29.28 16.71
C ILE A 185 -13.87 29.96 16.79
N HIS A 186 -14.65 29.60 17.82
CA HIS A 186 -15.92 30.25 18.13
C HIS A 186 -15.75 31.22 19.30
#